data_AF-C3ZZD9-F1
#
_entry.id   AF-C3ZZD9-F1
#
_cell.length_a   1.000
_cell.length_b   1.000
_cell.length_c   1.000
_cell.angle_alpha   90.00
_cell.angle_beta   90.00
_cell.angle_gamma   90.00
#
_symmetry.space_group_name_H-M   'P 1'
#
loop_
_entity.id
_entity.type
_entity.pdbx_description
1 polymer ?
#
loop_
_entity_poly.entity_id
_entity_poly.type
_entity_poly.pdbx_seq_one_letter_code
_entity_poly.pdbx_strand_id
1 'polypeptide(L)' 'NVEGKSCTLCKEGSFNLEEENPNGCTSCFCFGITDQCRQANLVTEQVRD' A
#
# COMPACT_ATOMS: atom_id res chain seq x y z
N ASN A 1 -8.00 -5.81 0.39
CA ASN A 1 -6.99 -5.95 -0.66
C ASN A 1 -5.70 -6.60 -0.15
N VAL A 2 -5.84 -7.71 0.59
CA VAL A 2 -4.72 -8.41 1.24
C VAL A 2 -4.75 -9.89 0.90
N GLU A 3 -3.60 -10.55 0.98
CA GLU A 3 -3.40 -11.96 0.68
C GLU A 3 -2.30 -12.62 1.53
N GLY A 4 -2.05 -13.90 1.28
CA GLY A 4 -1.20 -14.75 2.12
C GLY A 4 -1.96 -15.36 3.31
N LYS A 5 -1.34 -16.36 3.96
CA LYS A 5 -1.96 -17.11 5.07
C LYS A 5 -2.36 -16.21 6.26
N SER A 6 -1.61 -15.13 6.47
CA SER A 6 -1.79 -14.17 7.55
C SER A 6 -2.38 -12.83 7.10
N CYS A 7 -2.77 -12.68 5.83
CA CYS A 7 -3.27 -11.42 5.28
C CYS A 7 -2.29 -10.23 5.43
N THR A 8 -0.98 -10.51 5.44
CA THR A 8 0.09 -9.51 5.65
C THR A 8 0.73 -9.04 4.34
N LEU A 9 0.22 -9.49 3.19
CA LEU A 9 0.70 -9.08 1.87
C LEU A 9 -0.39 -8.32 1.14
N CYS A 10 -0.03 -7.26 0.42
CA CYS A 10 -0.97 -6.59 -0.46
C CYS A 10 -1.17 -7.41 -1.73
N LYS A 11 -2.42 -7.49 -2.19
CA LYS A 11 -2.72 -8.06 -3.51
C LYS A 11 -2.10 -7.19 -4.61
N GLU A 12 -1.82 -7.80 -5.76
CA GLU A 12 -1.53 -7.06 -6.99
C GLU A 12 -2.57 -5.95 -7.23
N GLY A 13 -2.14 -4.77 -7.69
CA GLY A 13 -3.01 -3.61 -7.77
C GLY A 13 -3.20 -2.84 -6.45
N SER A 14 -2.47 -3.18 -5.38
CA SER A 14 -2.50 -2.45 -4.11
C SER A 14 -1.14 -2.37 -3.41
N PHE A 15 -0.96 -1.36 -2.56
CA PHE A 15 0.26 -1.08 -1.80
C PHE A 15 -0.08 -0.51 -0.42
N ASN A 16 0.92 -0.33 0.44
CA ASN A 16 0.79 0.26 1.79
C ASN A 16 -0.23 -0.46 2.69
N LEU A 17 0.21 -1.55 3.34
CA LEU A 17 -0.60 -2.22 4.35
C LEU A 17 -0.61 -1.38 5.64
N GLU A 18 -1.77 -0.89 6.04
CA GLU A 18 -1.97 -0.04 7.23
C GLU A 18 -3.12 -0.59 8.09
N GLU A 19 -2.96 -0.58 9.41
CA GLU A 19 -3.97 -1.10 10.34
C GLU A 19 -5.23 -0.22 10.34
N GLU A 20 -5.05 1.08 10.18
CA GLU A 20 -6.12 2.08 10.12
C GLU A 20 -6.90 2.03 8.79
N ASN A 21 -6.36 1.36 7.77
CA ASN A 21 -7.05 1.16 6.50
C ASN A 21 -7.97 -0.08 6.61
N PRO A 22 -9.32 0.06 6.64
CA PRO A 22 -10.22 -1.07 6.78
C PRO A 22 -10.16 -2.07 5.61
N ASN A 23 -9.57 -1.68 4.47
CA ASN A 23 -9.31 -2.57 3.34
C ASN A 23 -7.94 -3.27 3.42
N GLY A 24 -7.13 -2.95 4.43
CA GLY A 24 -5.74 -3.34 4.63
C GLY A 24 -4.78 -2.55 3.75
N CYS A 25 -4.89 -2.70 2.43
CA CYS A 25 -3.99 -2.02 1.47
C CYS A 25 -4.72 -0.94 0.66
N THR A 26 -3.96 0.08 0.28
CA THR A 26 -4.38 1.16 -0.62
C THR A 26 -4.32 0.71 -2.07
N SER A 27 -5.40 0.87 -2.83
CA SER A 27 -5.42 0.54 -4.26
C SER A 27 -4.49 1.44 -5.07
N CYS A 28 -3.81 0.87 -6.06
CA CYS A 28 -3.02 1.64 -7.03
C CYS A 28 -3.94 2.57 -7.84
N PHE A 29 -3.52 3.82 -8.00
CA PHE A 29 -4.22 4.78 -8.85
C PHE A 29 -3.23 5.38 -9.87
N CYS A 30 -3.01 4.67 -10.97
CA CYS A 30 -2.15 5.10 -12.07
C CYS A 30 -2.97 5.63 -13.26
N PHE A 31 -4.11 6.28 -12.99
CA PHE A 31 -5.00 6.89 -14.00
C PHE A 31 -5.40 5.93 -15.15
N GLY A 32 -5.59 4.65 -14.85
CA GLY A 32 -6.00 3.64 -15.83
C GLY A 32 -4.91 3.16 -16.79
N ILE A 33 -3.66 3.61 -16.61
CA ILE A 33 -2.52 3.18 -17.44
C ILE A 33 -2.04 1.78 -17.02
N THR A 34 -2.00 1.52 -15.71
CA THR A 34 -1.59 0.24 -15.13
C THR A 34 -2.13 0.09 -13.71
N ASP A 35 -2.11 -1.12 -13.18
CA ASP A 35 -2.32 -1.45 -11.77
C ASP A 35 -1.00 -1.85 -11.08
N GLN A 36 0.11 -1.91 -11.81
CA GLN A 36 1.41 -2.24 -11.26
C GLN A 36 2.00 -1.03 -10.54
N CYS A 37 1.96 -1.04 -9.21
CA CYS A 37 2.58 -0.01 -8.39
C CYS A 37 3.30 -0.60 -7.17
N ARG A 38 4.18 0.19 -6.56
CA ARG A 38 4.87 -0.14 -5.30
C ARG A 38 5.04 1.10 -4.44
N GLN A 39 5.10 0.90 -3.14
CA GLN A 39 5.48 1.98 -2.22
C GLN A 39 6.91 2.47 -2.47
N ALA A 40 7.16 3.74 -2.17
CA ALA A 40 8.49 4.31 -2.17
C ALA A 40 9.28 3.80 -0.96
N ASN A 41 10.59 3.61 -1.11
CA ASN A 41 11.47 3.23 0.00
C ASN A 41 12.02 4.49 0.70
N LEU A 42 11.15 5.46 0.95
CA LEU A 42 11.51 6.73 1.58
C LEU A 42 10.98 6.72 3.02
N VAL A 43 11.86 6.96 3.98
CA VAL A 43 11.48 7.22 5.36
C VAL A 43 11.30 8.72 5.49
N THR A 44 10.07 9.18 5.71
CA THR A 44 9.83 10.58 6.09
C THR A 44 10.11 10.72 7.59
N GLU A 45 11.20 11.37 7.96
CA GLU A 45 11.36 11.89 9.32
C GLU A 45 10.37 13.03 9.52
N GLN A 46 9.57 12.97 10.60
CA GLN A 46 8.80 14.14 11.03
C GLN A 46 9.81 15.20 11.46
N VAL A 47 9.85 16.34 10.76
CA VAL A 47 10.61 17.50 11.22
C VAL A 47 10.01 17.88 12.57
N ARG A 48 10.75 17.56 13.63
CA ARG A 48 10.34 17.78 15.01
C ARG A 48 10.63 19.24 15.35
N ASP A 49 9.59 20.06 15.37
CA ASP A 49 9.63 21.39 16.01
C ASP A 49 9.80 21.26 17.53
#